data_AF-L0AYP9-F1
#
_entry.id   AF-L0AYP9-F1
#
_cell.length_a   1.000
_cell.length_b   1.000
_cell.length_c   1.000
_cell.angle_alpha   90.00
_cell.angle_beta   90.00
_cell.angle_gamma   90.00
#
_symmetry.space_group_name_H-M   'P 1'
#
loop_
_entity.id
_entity.type
_entity.pdbx_description
1 polymer ?
#
loop_
_entity_poly.entity_id
_entity_poly.type
_entity_poly.pdbx_seq_one_letter_code
_entity_poly.pdbx_strand_id
1 'polypeptide(L)'
;MYIANIRRKSTNGGTDGNEGTCIKGDDASLSNVSSDLKDQCYKHYIHTGRPRITHIKYGEKDLIIADEYINLADKHKPITNVSVYFNVKHDGGDEIKKPLLLKLKIKNNGNNPWYENTGDSKTWRRISGTRVNPFYKGSIPTQALKEKLNKVACKLHNLHFLDIYKTKDYECPCGTAKVKVTEDKTGGGIPGYIKYEYSYTSNKNSVRYKNLNLKWKNNGENKYDETFPLVRKDTPNLTVYYCKEDEKRKKKPLLMQVSLGRNFGGIPIPLGNDGDPYNSTWTVIEDIDYLLTPPDELRDKLQELKHKLFRPVIINITEEGKYTNPYCKSDGCKQQITYPVRTGLLYVRD
;
A
#
# COMPACT_ATOMS: atom_id res chain seq x y z
N MET A 1 8.98 39.33 -2.29
CA MET A 1 7.82 38.51 -2.72
C MET A 1 8.12 37.08 -2.32
N TYR A 2 7.21 36.37 -1.63
CA TYR A 2 7.50 35.04 -1.08
C TYR A 2 6.67 33.96 -1.78
N ILE A 3 7.32 32.88 -2.22
CA ILE A 3 6.72 31.71 -2.85
C ILE A 3 6.76 30.56 -1.85
N ALA A 4 5.60 30.10 -1.40
CA ALA A 4 5.51 28.93 -0.54
C ALA A 4 5.49 27.65 -1.40
N ASN A 5 6.60 26.92 -1.45
CA ASN A 5 6.64 25.61 -2.11
C ASN A 5 6.34 24.48 -1.11
N ILE A 6 5.10 24.01 -1.09
CA ILE A 6 4.59 23.05 -0.11
C ILE A 6 5.10 21.62 -0.30
N ARG A 7 5.92 21.35 -1.33
CA ARG A 7 6.59 20.06 -1.54
C ARG A 7 7.80 19.88 -0.62
N ARG A 8 8.48 20.95 -0.25
CA ARG A 8 9.75 20.87 0.51
C ARG A 8 9.47 20.88 2.00
N LYS A 9 10.06 19.93 2.74
CA LYS A 9 10.24 20.07 4.18
C LYS A 9 11.50 20.93 4.33
N SER A 10 11.46 22.09 4.99
CA SER A 10 12.70 22.85 5.20
C SER A 10 13.69 21.97 5.96
N THR A 11 14.89 21.86 5.39
CA THR A 11 16.03 21.13 5.92
C THR A 11 16.83 21.95 6.94
N ASN A 12 16.30 23.08 7.44
CA ASN A 12 17.02 23.90 8.41
C ASN A 12 16.96 23.29 9.83
N GLY A 13 17.88 22.35 10.03
CA GLY A 13 18.27 21.78 11.32
C GLY A 13 19.55 20.95 11.18
N GLY A 14 20.61 21.50 10.58
CA GLY A 14 21.96 20.93 10.60
C GLY A 14 22.59 20.80 9.22
N THR A 15 23.74 21.46 9.04
CA THR A 15 24.77 21.18 8.03
C THR A 15 25.02 19.67 7.94
N ASP A 16 25.10 19.06 6.75
CA ASP A 16 26.33 19.14 5.95
C ASP A 16 26.09 19.25 4.43
N GLY A 17 26.79 20.22 3.83
CA GLY A 17 27.48 20.06 2.54
C GLY A 17 26.70 20.34 1.24
N ASN A 18 26.85 21.57 0.74
CA ASN A 18 26.98 22.01 -0.68
C ASN A 18 25.90 21.60 -1.71
N GLU A 19 25.42 22.45 -2.63
CA GLU A 19 25.64 23.86 -2.96
C GLU A 19 24.43 24.26 -3.81
N GLY A 20 23.66 25.25 -3.34
CA GLY A 20 22.43 25.68 -3.99
C GLY A 20 21.72 26.70 -3.13
N THR A 21 22.31 27.90 -3.04
CA THR A 21 21.79 29.14 -2.41
C THR A 21 20.51 28.95 -1.58
N CYS A 22 20.66 28.55 -0.32
CA CYS A 22 19.59 28.62 0.66
C CYS A 22 19.19 30.09 0.85
N ILE A 23 18.01 30.47 0.38
CA ILE A 23 17.42 31.79 0.66
C ILE A 23 17.23 31.88 2.18
N LYS A 24 17.98 32.75 2.87
CA LYS A 24 17.93 33.03 4.32
C LYS A 24 16.59 33.65 4.80
N GLY A 25 15.45 33.31 4.19
CA GLY A 25 14.14 33.91 4.47
C GLY A 25 12.98 32.93 4.63
N ASP A 26 13.23 31.61 4.59
CA ASP A 26 12.20 30.59 4.81
C ASP A 26 12.00 30.35 6.32
N ASP A 27 11.21 31.21 6.97
CA ASP A 27 10.69 30.97 8.31
C ASP A 27 9.68 29.84 8.26
N ALA A 28 10.17 28.63 8.50
CA ALA A 28 9.31 27.48 8.54
C ALA A 28 9.55 26.60 9.75
N SER A 29 8.44 26.14 10.32
CA SER A 29 8.43 25.33 11.54
C SER A 29 7.70 24.02 11.28
N LEU A 30 8.33 22.93 11.71
CA LEU A 30 7.72 21.62 11.79
C LEU A 30 7.12 21.44 13.18
N SER A 31 5.87 20.97 13.25
CA SER A 31 5.24 20.66 14.54
C SER A 31 4.41 19.38 14.44
N ASN A 32 4.34 18.65 15.56
CA ASN A 32 3.46 17.50 15.66
C ASN A 32 2.01 17.98 15.70
N VAL A 33 1.13 17.25 15.02
CA VAL A 33 -0.31 17.57 15.07
C VAL A 33 -0.89 17.16 16.42
N SER A 34 -0.37 16.17 17.13
CA SER A 34 -0.83 15.79 18.46
C SER A 34 0.37 15.52 19.38
N SER A 35 0.21 15.80 20.67
CA SER A 35 1.15 15.38 21.72
C SER A 35 1.04 13.89 22.05
N ASP A 36 -0.07 13.25 21.66
CA ASP A 36 -0.28 11.82 21.93
C ASP A 36 0.70 10.98 21.12
N LEU A 37 1.50 10.15 21.81
CA LEU A 37 2.52 9.29 21.20
C LEU A 37 1.96 8.38 20.10
N LYS A 38 0.68 7.99 20.19
CA LYS A 38 -0.02 7.17 19.19
C LYS A 38 -0.36 7.92 17.90
N ASP A 39 -0.35 9.25 17.94
CA ASP A 39 -0.78 10.14 16.85
C ASP A 39 0.39 10.87 16.16
N GLN A 40 1.63 10.50 16.47
CA GLN A 40 2.85 11.03 15.86
C GLN A 40 2.97 10.77 14.35
N CYS A 41 2.01 10.07 13.76
CA CYS A 41 1.96 9.82 12.33
C CYS A 41 1.71 11.09 11.51
N TYR A 42 1.13 12.14 12.11
CA TYR A 42 0.84 13.40 11.42
C TYR A 42 1.70 14.55 11.93
N LYS A 43 2.31 15.25 10.98
CA LYS A 43 2.99 16.52 11.22
C LYS A 43 2.38 17.58 10.33
N HIS A 44 2.57 18.83 10.72
CA HIS A 44 2.38 19.92 9.79
C HIS A 44 3.63 20.77 9.69
N TYR A 45 3.73 21.45 8.56
CA TYR A 45 4.78 22.37 8.24
C TYR A 45 4.17 23.73 7.90
N ILE A 46 4.72 24.82 8.44
CA ILE A 46 4.16 26.16 8.25
C ILE A 46 5.13 26.99 7.41
N HIS A 47 4.69 27.45 6.24
CA HIS A 47 5.37 28.53 5.51
C HIS A 47 4.86 29.87 6.01
N THR A 48 5.77 30.79 6.35
CA THR A 48 5.43 32.16 6.77
C THR A 48 6.00 33.16 5.78
N GLY A 49 5.13 33.95 5.15
CA GLY A 49 5.55 34.99 4.22
C GLY A 49 5.68 36.35 4.90
N ARG A 50 6.85 36.98 4.81
CA ARG A 50 7.07 38.38 5.21
C ARG A 50 7.29 39.25 3.96
N PRO A 51 6.41 40.20 3.61
CA PRO A 51 5.18 40.60 4.30
C PRO A 51 3.95 39.73 3.97
N ARG A 52 4.00 38.95 2.88
CA ARG A 52 2.91 38.06 2.43
C ARG A 52 3.42 36.98 1.48
N ILE A 53 2.66 35.89 1.37
CA ILE A 53 2.81 34.82 0.39
C ILE A 53 2.03 35.22 -0.86
N THR A 54 2.67 35.20 -2.03
CA THR A 54 2.04 35.59 -3.31
C THR A 54 1.78 34.41 -4.23
N HIS A 55 2.53 33.32 -4.07
CA HIS A 55 2.32 32.06 -4.77
C HIS A 55 2.38 30.91 -3.78
N ILE A 56 1.51 29.92 -3.97
CA ILE A 56 1.59 28.64 -3.29
C ILE A 56 1.76 27.59 -4.38
N LYS A 57 2.86 26.85 -4.33
CA LYS A 57 3.26 25.89 -5.38
C LYS A 57 3.50 24.51 -4.81
N TYR A 58 3.32 23.49 -5.65
CA TYR A 58 3.82 22.14 -5.42
C TYR A 58 4.82 21.79 -6.52
N GLY A 59 6.13 21.85 -6.19
CA GLY A 59 7.17 21.90 -7.22
C GLY A 59 7.07 23.20 -8.01
N GLU A 60 7.01 23.11 -9.34
CA GLU A 60 6.94 24.28 -10.22
C GLU A 60 5.51 24.77 -10.50
N LYS A 61 4.49 24.01 -10.09
CA LYS A 61 3.09 24.29 -10.43
C LYS A 61 2.37 25.01 -9.29
N ASP A 62 1.66 26.08 -9.62
CA ASP A 62 0.75 26.73 -8.69
C ASP A 62 -0.41 25.81 -8.29
N LEU A 63 -0.91 26.01 -7.06
CA LEU A 63 -2.06 25.26 -6.55
C LEU A 63 -3.38 25.84 -7.08
N ILE A 64 -4.31 24.96 -7.41
CA ILE A 64 -5.62 25.29 -7.98
C ILE A 64 -6.75 24.84 -7.06
N ILE A 65 -7.81 25.64 -6.95
CA ILE A 65 -9.04 25.27 -6.26
C ILE A 65 -9.89 24.40 -7.20
N ALA A 66 -10.15 23.15 -6.82
CA ALA A 66 -10.79 22.15 -7.68
C ALA A 66 -12.14 22.60 -8.26
N ASP A 67 -12.98 23.23 -7.43
CA ASP A 67 -14.36 23.57 -7.80
C ASP A 67 -14.45 24.89 -8.60
N GLU A 68 -13.40 25.71 -8.56
CA GLU A 68 -13.39 27.05 -9.18
C GLU A 68 -12.38 27.14 -10.34
N TYR A 69 -11.42 26.23 -10.43
CA TYR A 69 -10.28 26.26 -11.36
C TYR A 69 -9.45 27.55 -11.28
N ILE A 70 -9.45 28.22 -10.12
CA ILE A 70 -8.70 29.45 -9.85
C ILE A 70 -7.45 29.13 -9.02
N ASN A 71 -6.38 29.89 -9.25
CA ASN A 71 -5.17 29.84 -8.42
C ASN A 71 -5.49 30.14 -6.94
N LEU A 72 -5.02 29.27 -6.05
CA LEU A 72 -5.31 29.33 -4.62
C LEU A 72 -4.83 30.64 -3.98
N ALA A 73 -3.63 31.11 -4.37
CA ALA A 73 -3.06 32.35 -3.85
C ALA A 73 -3.75 33.60 -4.43
N ASP A 74 -4.30 33.53 -5.64
CA ASP A 74 -5.07 34.63 -6.23
C ASP A 74 -6.42 34.83 -5.56
N LYS A 75 -7.08 33.72 -5.20
CA LYS A 75 -8.36 33.75 -4.48
C LYS A 75 -8.24 34.37 -3.09
N HIS A 76 -7.14 34.08 -2.39
CA HIS A 76 -6.93 34.50 -1.00
C HIS A 76 -5.79 35.49 -0.92
N LYS A 77 -6.11 36.78 -0.86
CA LYS A 77 -5.09 37.82 -0.66
C LYS A 77 -5.46 38.73 0.51
N PRO A 78 -4.51 39.07 1.39
CA PRO A 78 -3.13 38.59 1.46
C PRO A 78 -2.97 37.37 2.41
N ILE A 79 -2.30 36.30 1.94
CA ILE A 79 -1.93 35.16 2.79
C ILE A 79 -0.65 35.48 3.59
N THR A 80 -0.67 35.22 4.89
CA THR A 80 0.52 35.36 5.75
C THR A 80 1.16 34.02 6.06
N ASN A 81 0.36 32.95 6.20
CA ASN A 81 0.87 31.61 6.50
C ASN A 81 0.13 30.53 5.72
N VAL A 82 0.86 29.47 5.38
CA VAL A 82 0.32 28.23 4.81
C VAL A 82 0.79 27.07 5.67
N SER A 83 -0.13 26.38 6.35
CA SER A 83 0.18 25.15 7.06
C SER A 83 -0.17 23.94 6.20
N VAL A 84 0.79 23.03 6.01
CA VAL A 84 0.70 21.82 5.19
C VAL A 84 0.76 20.61 6.11
N TYR A 85 -0.31 19.81 6.12
CA TYR A 85 -0.39 18.61 6.97
C TYR A 85 -0.05 17.38 6.13
N PHE A 86 0.75 16.47 6.67
CA PHE A 86 1.20 15.25 5.97
C PHE A 86 1.38 14.06 6.90
N ASN A 87 1.49 12.85 6.34
CA ASN A 87 1.70 11.63 7.11
C ASN A 87 3.17 11.21 7.07
N VAL A 88 3.87 11.27 8.19
CA VAL A 88 5.31 11.01 8.29
C VAL A 88 5.67 9.57 7.87
N LYS A 89 4.81 8.61 8.21
CA LYS A 89 5.05 7.19 7.93
C LYS A 89 4.97 6.88 6.43
N HIS A 90 4.17 7.64 5.69
CA HIS A 90 3.91 7.38 4.27
C HIS A 90 4.56 8.41 3.32
N ASP A 91 4.91 9.59 3.82
CA ASP A 91 5.67 10.63 3.12
C ASP A 91 7.07 10.75 3.71
N GLY A 92 7.85 9.67 3.77
CA GLY A 92 9.26 9.72 4.22
C GLY A 92 10.18 10.56 3.31
N GLY A 93 11.39 10.87 3.78
CA GLY A 93 12.40 11.67 3.06
C GLY A 93 12.27 13.18 3.24
N ASP A 94 12.91 13.97 2.38
CA ASP A 94 12.96 15.45 2.50
C ASP A 94 11.78 16.16 1.83
N GLU A 95 10.99 15.43 1.05
CA GLU A 95 9.84 15.97 0.35
C GLU A 95 8.52 15.40 0.87
N ILE A 96 7.46 16.22 0.78
CA ILE A 96 6.09 15.80 1.03
C ILE A 96 5.50 15.31 -0.30
N LYS A 97 5.40 13.99 -0.48
CA LYS A 97 4.90 13.39 -1.73
C LYS A 97 3.38 13.53 -1.87
N LYS A 98 2.64 13.37 -0.77
CA LYS A 98 1.17 13.42 -0.74
C LYS A 98 0.68 14.28 0.44
N PRO A 99 0.81 15.62 0.35
CA PRO A 99 0.25 16.50 1.37
C PRO A 99 -1.26 16.25 1.49
N LEU A 100 -1.77 16.27 2.72
CA LEU A 100 -3.14 15.86 3.03
C LEU A 100 -4.08 17.06 3.07
N LEU A 101 -3.77 18.03 3.94
CA LEU A 101 -4.59 19.21 4.19
C LEU A 101 -3.74 20.48 4.09
N LEU A 102 -4.40 21.58 3.70
CA LEU A 102 -3.87 22.94 3.84
C LEU A 102 -4.76 23.77 4.76
N LYS A 103 -4.12 24.60 5.57
CA LYS A 103 -4.74 25.70 6.31
C LYS A 103 -4.09 27.00 5.88
N LEU A 104 -4.89 27.96 5.43
CA LEU A 104 -4.41 29.28 5.08
C LEU A 104 -4.68 30.26 6.22
N LYS A 105 -3.70 31.08 6.57
CA LYS A 105 -3.90 32.26 7.43
C LYS A 105 -3.90 33.50 6.55
N ILE A 106 -5.03 34.21 6.53
CA ILE A 106 -5.24 35.39 5.71
C ILE A 106 -5.19 36.62 6.63
N LYS A 107 -4.43 37.66 6.25
CA LYS A 107 -4.34 38.88 7.06
C LYS A 107 -5.72 39.55 7.12
N ASN A 108 -6.08 40.07 8.30
CA ASN A 108 -7.32 40.83 8.55
C ASN A 108 -8.63 40.06 8.32
N ASN A 109 -8.57 38.78 7.96
CA ASN A 109 -9.73 37.93 7.77
C ASN A 109 -9.65 36.84 8.83
N GLY A 110 -10.46 36.94 9.89
CA GLY A 110 -10.48 35.93 10.97
C GLY A 110 -10.82 34.51 10.47
N ASN A 111 -11.22 34.37 9.21
CA ASN A 111 -11.43 33.11 8.53
C ASN A 111 -10.11 32.50 8.03
N ASN A 112 -9.80 31.29 8.52
CA ASN A 112 -8.65 30.51 8.08
C ASN A 112 -9.15 29.31 7.27
N PRO A 113 -9.30 29.43 5.94
CA PRO A 113 -9.92 28.38 5.14
C PRO A 113 -9.05 27.13 5.09
N TRP A 114 -9.74 25.99 5.00
CA TRP A 114 -9.14 24.67 4.94
C TRP A 114 -9.40 24.00 3.60
N TYR A 115 -8.40 23.25 3.13
CA TYR A 115 -8.44 22.52 1.88
C TYR A 115 -7.96 21.09 2.08
N GLU A 116 -8.50 20.16 1.30
CA GLU A 116 -8.00 18.80 1.17
C GLU A 116 -7.44 18.55 -0.23
N ASN A 117 -6.37 17.76 -0.31
CA ASN A 117 -5.79 17.35 -1.58
C ASN A 117 -6.72 16.36 -2.29
N THR A 118 -6.93 16.58 -3.59
CA THR A 118 -7.83 15.75 -4.40
C THR A 118 -7.19 14.48 -4.94
N GLY A 119 -5.85 14.42 -5.02
CA GLY A 119 -5.11 13.26 -5.51
C GLY A 119 -3.72 13.56 -6.05
N ASP A 120 -3.56 14.71 -6.71
CA ASP A 120 -2.40 15.07 -7.54
C ASP A 120 -1.42 16.04 -6.85
N SER A 121 -1.72 16.44 -5.62
CA SER A 121 -0.95 17.42 -4.82
C SER A 121 -0.97 18.85 -5.36
N LYS A 122 -1.73 19.12 -6.42
CA LYS A 122 -1.82 20.42 -7.11
C LYS A 122 -3.24 20.99 -7.06
N THR A 123 -4.23 20.12 -7.00
CA THR A 123 -5.65 20.45 -7.04
C THR A 123 -6.26 20.21 -5.67
N TRP A 124 -6.89 21.25 -5.12
CA TRP A 124 -7.30 21.32 -3.73
C TRP A 124 -8.77 21.66 -3.62
N ARG A 125 -9.53 20.86 -2.86
CA ARG A 125 -10.96 21.09 -2.63
C ARG A 125 -11.17 21.78 -1.29
N ARG A 126 -12.04 22.78 -1.26
CA ARG A 126 -12.37 23.50 -0.03
C ARG A 126 -13.15 22.60 0.92
N ILE A 127 -12.81 22.63 2.20
CA ILE A 127 -13.58 21.94 3.25
C ILE A 127 -14.68 22.89 3.73
N SER A 128 -15.90 22.69 3.20
CA SER A 128 -17.10 23.46 3.55
C SER A 128 -17.57 23.26 5.00
N GLY A 129 -18.35 24.22 5.51
CA GLY A 129 -18.99 24.12 6.83
C GLY A 129 -18.15 24.56 8.04
N THR A 130 -16.92 25.02 7.82
CA THR A 130 -15.94 25.32 8.88
C THR A 130 -15.99 26.77 9.41
N ARG A 131 -17.15 27.44 9.40
CA ARG A 131 -17.27 28.82 9.92
C ARG A 131 -16.83 28.92 11.40
N VAL A 132 -17.02 27.83 12.16
CA VAL A 132 -16.36 27.60 13.45
C VAL A 132 -15.30 26.53 13.19
N ASN A 133 -14.01 26.84 13.42
CA ASN A 133 -12.87 25.97 13.14
C ASN A 133 -13.01 24.64 13.91
N PRO A 134 -13.57 23.56 13.31
CA PRO A 134 -13.90 22.37 14.09
C PRO A 134 -12.63 21.57 14.41
N PHE A 135 -11.51 21.93 13.78
CA PHE A 135 -10.24 21.23 13.85
C PHE A 135 -9.35 21.69 15.00
N TYR A 136 -9.63 22.87 15.58
CA TYR A 136 -8.88 23.37 16.74
C TYR A 136 -9.79 24.06 17.74
N LYS A 137 -9.60 23.74 19.03
CA LYS A 137 -10.09 24.52 20.17
C LYS A 137 -8.92 25.33 20.71
N GLY A 138 -8.78 26.58 20.26
CA GLY A 138 -7.59 27.38 20.52
C GLY A 138 -6.37 26.85 19.75
N SER A 139 -5.29 26.52 20.46
CA SER A 139 -4.09 25.87 19.90
C SER A 139 -4.18 24.35 19.90
N ILE A 140 -5.22 23.77 20.53
CA ILE A 140 -5.36 22.33 20.73
C ILE A 140 -6.12 21.73 19.54
N PRO A 141 -5.52 20.81 18.78
CA PRO A 141 -6.20 20.11 17.71
C PRO A 141 -7.28 19.17 18.24
N THR A 142 -8.39 19.07 17.51
CA THR A 142 -9.55 18.27 17.91
C THR A 142 -9.54 16.89 17.23
N GLN A 143 -10.38 15.99 17.75
CA GLN A 143 -10.64 14.69 17.13
C GLN A 143 -11.11 14.80 15.66
N ALA A 144 -11.87 15.83 15.31
CA ALA A 144 -12.33 16.05 13.95
C ALA A 144 -11.18 16.28 12.95
N LEU A 145 -10.09 16.94 13.38
CA LEU A 145 -8.90 17.10 12.53
C LEU A 145 -8.24 15.75 12.26
N LYS A 146 -8.09 14.93 13.31
CA LYS A 146 -7.49 13.60 13.24
C LYS A 146 -8.28 12.69 12.30
N GLU A 147 -9.60 12.65 12.43
CA GLU A 147 -10.48 11.87 11.56
C GLU A 147 -10.37 12.33 10.10
N LYS A 148 -10.31 13.65 9.86
CA LYS A 148 -10.14 14.20 8.52
C LYS A 148 -8.77 13.82 7.93
N LEU A 149 -7.69 13.94 8.70
CA LEU A 149 -6.34 13.54 8.29
C LEU A 149 -6.28 12.03 7.98
N ASN A 150 -6.85 11.19 8.85
CA ASN A 150 -6.96 9.75 8.63
C ASN A 150 -7.71 9.45 7.34
N LYS A 151 -8.87 10.08 7.11
CA LYS A 151 -9.68 9.86 5.92
C LYS A 151 -8.93 10.24 4.63
N VAL A 152 -8.30 11.41 4.62
CA VAL A 152 -7.55 11.89 3.44
C VAL A 152 -6.29 11.05 3.22
N ALA A 153 -5.53 10.72 4.27
CA ALA A 153 -4.37 9.85 4.18
C ALA A 153 -4.76 8.47 3.66
N CYS A 154 -5.87 7.92 4.14
CA CYS A 154 -6.35 6.61 3.71
C CYS A 154 -6.65 6.57 2.21
N LYS A 155 -7.29 7.64 1.71
CA LYS A 155 -7.57 7.81 0.28
C LYS A 155 -6.28 7.98 -0.52
N LEU A 156 -5.43 8.95 -0.15
CA LEU A 156 -4.27 9.34 -0.97
C LEU A 156 -3.16 8.28 -0.97
N HIS A 157 -2.95 7.59 0.14
CA HIS A 157 -1.92 6.54 0.25
C HIS A 157 -2.46 5.13 -0.02
N ASN A 158 -3.73 4.99 -0.43
CA ASN A 158 -4.37 3.70 -0.67
C ASN A 158 -4.21 2.74 0.52
N LEU A 159 -4.53 3.21 1.73
CA LEU A 159 -4.36 2.44 2.96
C LEU A 159 -5.50 1.43 3.21
N HIS A 160 -6.55 1.45 2.39
CA HIS A 160 -7.53 0.38 2.31
C HIS A 160 -7.00 -0.77 1.46
N PHE A 161 -6.23 -1.65 2.09
CA PHE A 161 -5.72 -2.87 1.44
C PHE A 161 -6.04 -4.12 2.25
N LEU A 162 -6.06 -5.25 1.55
CA LEU A 162 -6.08 -6.58 2.12
C LEU A 162 -4.65 -7.12 2.14
N ASP A 163 -4.09 -7.45 3.30
CA ASP A 163 -2.73 -7.99 3.46
C ASP A 163 -2.82 -9.49 3.72
N ILE A 164 -2.57 -10.27 2.68
CA ILE A 164 -2.67 -11.74 2.76
C ILE A 164 -1.56 -12.34 3.63
N TYR A 165 -0.53 -11.57 4.01
CA TYR A 165 0.47 -12.05 4.98
C TYR A 165 -0.09 -12.14 6.41
N LYS A 166 -1.17 -11.40 6.73
CA LYS A 166 -1.79 -11.42 8.05
C LYS A 166 -2.60 -12.70 8.22
N THR A 167 -2.44 -13.35 9.36
CA THR A 167 -3.14 -14.60 9.71
C THR A 167 -4.06 -14.43 10.92
N LYS A 168 -4.36 -13.18 11.28
CA LYS A 168 -5.27 -12.79 12.35
C LYS A 168 -6.04 -11.56 11.90
N ASP A 169 -7.20 -11.33 12.50
CA ASP A 169 -7.99 -10.12 12.30
C ASP A 169 -7.15 -8.86 12.46
N TYR A 170 -7.41 -7.88 11.60
CA TYR A 170 -6.74 -6.60 11.67
C TYR A 170 -7.60 -5.47 11.13
N GLU A 171 -7.25 -4.26 11.55
CA GLU A 171 -7.84 -3.03 11.01
C GLU A 171 -6.88 -2.43 10.00
N CYS A 172 -7.42 -1.83 8.94
CA CYS A 172 -6.60 -1.03 8.03
C CYS A 172 -5.90 0.09 8.80
N PRO A 173 -4.74 0.57 8.36
CA PRO A 173 -3.98 1.62 9.05
C PRO A 173 -4.77 2.90 9.38
N CYS A 174 -5.88 3.16 8.67
CA CYS A 174 -6.73 4.31 8.91
C CYS A 174 -7.93 4.03 9.85
N GLY A 175 -8.07 2.82 10.41
CA GLY A 175 -9.05 2.44 11.44
C GLY A 175 -10.51 2.29 10.96
N THR A 176 -10.80 2.66 9.72
CA THR A 176 -12.17 2.67 9.16
C THR A 176 -12.66 1.30 8.71
N ALA A 177 -11.74 0.36 8.47
CA ALA A 177 -12.04 -0.87 7.79
C ALA A 177 -11.42 -2.06 8.50
N LYS A 178 -12.26 -3.05 8.80
CA LYS A 178 -11.84 -4.29 9.47
C LYS A 178 -11.72 -5.40 8.44
N VAL A 179 -10.73 -6.26 8.63
CA VAL A 179 -10.54 -7.50 7.88
C VAL A 179 -10.57 -8.63 8.89
N LYS A 180 -11.53 -9.53 8.69
CA LYS A 180 -11.64 -10.75 9.47
C LYS A 180 -10.92 -11.86 8.71
N VAL A 181 -10.08 -12.60 9.42
CA VAL A 181 -9.27 -13.69 8.89
C VAL A 181 -9.66 -14.97 9.59
N THR A 182 -10.26 -15.89 8.84
CA THR A 182 -10.61 -17.22 9.34
C THR A 182 -9.56 -18.21 8.86
N GLU A 183 -8.93 -18.93 9.79
CA GLU A 183 -8.02 -20.03 9.48
C GLU A 183 -8.81 -21.34 9.43
N ASP A 184 -8.75 -22.01 8.29
CA ASP A 184 -9.21 -23.38 8.14
C ASP A 184 -8.00 -24.33 8.18
N LYS A 185 -7.80 -24.92 9.36
CA LYS A 185 -6.70 -25.86 9.65
C LYS A 185 -6.84 -27.20 8.94
N THR A 186 -8.02 -27.51 8.41
CA THR A 186 -8.20 -28.68 7.56
C THR A 186 -7.68 -28.42 6.14
N GLY A 187 -7.28 -27.19 5.83
CA GLY A 187 -6.82 -26.80 4.50
C GLY A 187 -7.94 -26.76 3.47
N GLY A 188 -9.20 -26.61 3.90
CA GLY A 188 -10.36 -26.87 3.04
C GLY A 188 -10.55 -28.36 2.76
N GLY A 189 -10.14 -29.23 3.68
CA GLY A 189 -10.14 -30.69 3.50
C GLY A 189 -8.92 -31.25 2.75
N ILE A 190 -7.87 -30.46 2.54
CA ILE A 190 -6.66 -30.89 1.80
C ILE A 190 -5.47 -31.07 2.77
N PRO A 191 -5.06 -32.31 3.06
CA PRO A 191 -3.92 -32.58 3.94
C PRO A 191 -2.62 -31.92 3.46
N GLY A 192 -1.88 -31.32 4.39
CA GLY A 192 -0.59 -30.64 4.11
C GLY A 192 -0.71 -29.15 3.79
N TYR A 193 -1.92 -28.61 3.68
CA TYR A 193 -2.17 -27.21 3.35
C TYR A 193 -2.97 -26.49 4.44
N ILE A 194 -2.82 -25.17 4.49
CA ILE A 194 -3.60 -24.27 5.35
C ILE A 194 -4.33 -23.29 4.45
N LYS A 195 -5.62 -23.10 4.71
CA LYS A 195 -6.47 -22.16 3.99
C LYS A 195 -6.81 -20.99 4.90
N TYR A 196 -6.61 -19.77 4.42
CA TYR A 196 -7.06 -18.54 5.09
C TYR A 196 -8.13 -17.87 4.26
N GLU A 197 -9.27 -17.57 4.89
CA GLU A 197 -10.33 -16.79 4.29
C GLU A 197 -10.33 -15.36 4.86
N TYR A 198 -10.33 -14.38 3.97
CA TYR A 198 -10.33 -12.96 4.27
C TYR A 198 -11.68 -12.37 3.89
N SER A 199 -12.39 -11.83 4.88
CA SER A 199 -13.64 -11.09 4.68
C SER A 199 -13.50 -9.65 5.16
N TYR A 200 -14.20 -8.73 4.48
CA TYR A 200 -14.03 -7.31 4.72
C TYR A 200 -15.32 -6.51 4.52
N THR A 201 -15.46 -5.43 5.29
CA THR A 201 -16.72 -4.66 5.39
C THR A 201 -16.78 -3.43 4.49
N SER A 202 -15.70 -3.10 3.79
CA SER A 202 -15.59 -1.90 2.95
C SER A 202 -14.88 -2.22 1.65
N ASN A 203 -15.12 -1.41 0.62
CA ASN A 203 -14.38 -1.50 -0.64
C ASN A 203 -12.89 -1.32 -0.35
N LYS A 204 -12.09 -2.28 -0.83
CA LYS A 204 -10.63 -2.26 -0.70
C LYS A 204 -10.04 -1.91 -2.07
N ASN A 205 -8.93 -1.20 -2.04
CA ASN A 205 -8.33 -0.67 -3.27
C ASN A 205 -7.27 -1.63 -3.84
N SER A 206 -6.74 -2.54 -3.03
CA SER A 206 -5.66 -3.44 -3.44
C SER A 206 -5.51 -4.64 -2.50
N VAL A 207 -4.90 -5.70 -3.02
CA VAL A 207 -4.35 -6.80 -2.23
C VAL A 207 -2.83 -6.61 -2.12
N ARG A 208 -2.26 -6.94 -0.98
CA ARG A 208 -0.85 -6.84 -0.66
C ARG A 208 -0.33 -8.11 -0.03
N TYR A 209 0.97 -8.33 -0.19
CA TYR A 209 1.75 -9.22 0.66
C TYR A 209 2.78 -8.36 1.38
N LYS A 210 2.61 -8.19 2.70
CA LYS A 210 3.39 -7.24 3.51
C LYS A 210 3.22 -5.80 3.00
N ASN A 211 4.30 -5.18 2.54
CA ASN A 211 4.34 -3.80 2.06
C ASN A 211 4.20 -3.67 0.53
N LEU A 212 4.03 -4.77 -0.19
CA LEU A 212 4.01 -4.79 -1.66
C LEU A 212 2.60 -5.00 -2.18
N ASN A 213 2.20 -4.19 -3.15
CA ASN A 213 0.98 -4.42 -3.94
C ASN A 213 1.16 -5.68 -4.78
N LEU A 214 0.17 -6.55 -4.72
CA LEU A 214 0.11 -7.68 -5.63
C LEU A 214 -0.32 -7.20 -7.01
N LYS A 215 0.30 -7.78 -8.02
CA LYS A 215 0.02 -7.60 -9.43
C LYS A 215 -0.47 -8.92 -10.01
N TRP A 216 -1.30 -8.86 -11.04
CA TRP A 216 -1.81 -10.06 -11.69
C TRP A 216 -1.87 -9.93 -13.20
N LYS A 217 -2.05 -11.04 -13.89
CA LYS A 217 -2.26 -11.06 -15.34
C LYS A 217 -3.16 -12.23 -15.72
N ASN A 218 -3.80 -12.15 -16.88
CA ASN A 218 -4.41 -13.33 -17.46
C ASN A 218 -3.33 -14.29 -17.97
N ASN A 219 -3.68 -15.57 -18.11
CA ASN A 219 -2.80 -16.51 -18.75
C ASN A 219 -2.59 -16.10 -20.23
N GLY A 220 -1.39 -16.34 -20.76
CA GLY A 220 -1.01 -15.89 -22.10
C GLY A 220 -0.69 -14.40 -22.23
N GLU A 221 -0.98 -13.56 -21.23
CA GLU A 221 -0.59 -12.16 -21.25
C GLU A 221 0.87 -11.95 -20.81
N ASN A 222 1.52 -10.94 -21.40
CA ASN A 222 2.91 -10.56 -21.11
C ASN A 222 3.02 -9.43 -20.08
N LYS A 223 1.91 -8.74 -19.78
CA LYS A 223 1.91 -7.58 -18.90
C LYS A 223 1.10 -7.87 -17.65
N TYR A 224 1.60 -7.41 -16.51
CA TYR A 224 0.87 -7.43 -15.25
C TYR A 224 0.07 -6.14 -15.05
N ASP A 225 -1.16 -6.31 -14.61
CA ASP A 225 -2.01 -5.27 -14.06
C ASP A 225 -1.58 -4.91 -12.64
N GLU A 226 -1.71 -3.62 -12.30
CA GLU A 226 -1.16 -3.08 -11.05
C GLU A 226 -2.04 -3.36 -9.82
N THR A 227 -3.32 -3.69 -10.00
CA THR A 227 -4.26 -3.79 -8.87
C THR A 227 -5.34 -4.84 -9.07
N PHE A 228 -5.68 -5.50 -7.97
CA PHE A 228 -6.92 -6.25 -7.80
C PHE A 228 -8.01 -5.30 -7.30
N PRO A 229 -9.01 -4.92 -8.12
CA PRO A 229 -10.12 -4.13 -7.63
C PRO A 229 -10.98 -4.99 -6.69
N LEU A 230 -10.86 -4.75 -5.39
CA LEU A 230 -11.65 -5.44 -4.38
C LEU A 230 -12.91 -4.63 -4.03
N VAL A 231 -13.92 -4.71 -4.88
CA VAL A 231 -15.20 -4.05 -4.64
C VAL A 231 -16.07 -4.98 -3.81
N ARG A 232 -16.49 -4.59 -2.60
CA ARG A 232 -17.20 -5.52 -1.68
C ARG A 232 -18.41 -6.22 -2.29
N LYS A 233 -19.14 -5.52 -3.19
CA LYS A 233 -20.31 -6.10 -3.89
C LYS A 233 -19.91 -7.19 -4.89
N ASP A 234 -18.74 -7.03 -5.51
CA ASP A 234 -18.25 -7.86 -6.61
C ASP A 234 -17.14 -8.82 -6.17
N THR A 235 -16.58 -8.63 -4.98
CA THR A 235 -15.59 -9.48 -4.35
C THR A 235 -15.80 -9.45 -2.83
N PRO A 236 -16.65 -10.31 -2.26
CA PRO A 236 -16.97 -10.24 -0.83
C PRO A 236 -15.91 -10.89 0.06
N ASN A 237 -15.15 -11.85 -0.48
CA ASN A 237 -14.12 -12.58 0.24
C ASN A 237 -12.96 -12.93 -0.69
N LEU A 238 -11.84 -13.30 -0.08
CA LEU A 238 -10.62 -13.75 -0.75
C LEU A 238 -10.06 -14.90 0.05
N THR A 239 -9.66 -15.98 -0.61
CA THR A 239 -9.05 -17.15 0.04
C THR A 239 -7.62 -17.30 -0.40
N VAL A 240 -6.72 -17.69 0.50
CA VAL A 240 -5.31 -17.99 0.17
C VAL A 240 -4.88 -19.31 0.79
N TYR A 241 -4.19 -20.12 0.00
CA TYR A 241 -3.63 -21.40 0.42
C TYR A 241 -2.12 -21.29 0.65
N TYR A 242 -1.66 -21.95 1.72
CA TYR A 242 -0.26 -22.02 2.12
C TYR A 242 0.14 -23.48 2.38
N CYS A 243 1.42 -23.78 2.20
CA CYS A 243 2.02 -25.04 2.60
C CYS A 243 2.16 -25.07 4.14
N LYS A 244 1.67 -26.12 4.81
CA LYS A 244 1.72 -26.23 6.28
C LYS A 244 3.16 -26.30 6.79
N GLU A 245 4.06 -26.94 6.05
CA GLU A 245 5.48 -27.05 6.41
C GLU A 245 6.24 -25.72 6.31
N ASP A 246 5.69 -24.72 5.60
CA ASP A 246 6.33 -23.41 5.38
C ASP A 246 6.05 -22.38 6.49
N GLU A 247 5.39 -22.79 7.58
CA GLU A 247 5.09 -21.91 8.72
C GLU A 247 6.33 -21.20 9.28
N LYS A 248 7.49 -21.87 9.27
CA LYS A 248 8.75 -21.34 9.82
C LYS A 248 9.50 -20.39 8.87
N ARG A 249 9.24 -20.44 7.55
CA ARG A 249 10.09 -19.78 6.53
C ARG A 249 9.41 -18.59 5.83
N LYS A 250 8.50 -17.92 6.53
CA LYS A 250 7.80 -16.71 6.07
C LYS A 250 6.71 -17.00 5.01
N LYS A 251 5.87 -18.03 5.23
CA LYS A 251 4.55 -18.25 4.59
C LYS A 251 4.46 -17.73 3.15
N LYS A 252 5.03 -18.46 2.19
CA LYS A 252 4.83 -18.22 0.76
C LYS A 252 3.42 -18.68 0.37
N PRO A 253 2.57 -17.77 -0.11
CA PRO A 253 1.23 -18.14 -0.55
C PRO A 253 1.34 -18.89 -1.89
N LEU A 254 0.56 -19.96 -2.05
CA LEU A 254 0.62 -20.81 -3.24
C LEU A 254 -0.43 -20.37 -4.27
N LEU A 255 -1.68 -20.39 -3.82
CA LEU A 255 -2.88 -20.18 -4.61
C LEU A 255 -3.74 -19.14 -3.89
N MET A 256 -4.33 -18.23 -4.66
CA MET A 256 -5.32 -17.27 -4.21
C MET A 256 -6.61 -17.49 -4.99
N GLN A 257 -7.76 -17.44 -4.31
CA GLN A 257 -9.07 -17.48 -4.93
C GLN A 257 -9.79 -16.17 -4.61
N VAL A 258 -10.14 -15.41 -5.64
CA VAL A 258 -10.91 -14.17 -5.51
C VAL A 258 -12.35 -14.50 -5.86
N SER A 259 -13.22 -14.59 -4.86
CA SER A 259 -14.63 -14.87 -5.09
C SER A 259 -15.29 -13.68 -5.74
N LEU A 260 -15.98 -13.88 -6.86
CA LEU A 260 -16.78 -12.84 -7.46
C LEU A 260 -18.13 -12.70 -6.72
N GLY A 261 -18.77 -11.54 -6.84
CA GLY A 261 -20.02 -11.22 -6.16
C GLY A 261 -21.21 -12.01 -6.71
N ARG A 262 -22.40 -11.76 -6.14
CA ARG A 262 -23.64 -12.43 -6.55
C ARG A 262 -23.96 -12.28 -8.04
N ASN A 263 -23.55 -11.16 -8.64
CA ASN A 263 -23.75 -10.90 -10.07
C ASN A 263 -22.97 -11.87 -10.99
N PHE A 264 -21.97 -12.55 -10.45
CA PHE A 264 -21.12 -13.52 -11.16
C PHE A 264 -21.24 -14.92 -10.55
N GLY A 265 -22.38 -15.23 -9.90
CA GLY A 265 -22.66 -16.56 -9.36
C GLY A 265 -21.79 -16.97 -8.16
N GLY A 266 -21.00 -16.07 -7.59
CA GLY A 266 -20.07 -16.45 -6.51
C GLY A 266 -18.83 -17.20 -6.99
N ILE A 267 -18.59 -17.28 -8.31
CA ILE A 267 -17.52 -18.09 -8.88
C ILE A 267 -16.16 -17.52 -8.44
N PRO A 268 -15.27 -18.34 -7.83
CA PRO A 268 -13.92 -17.90 -7.52
C PRO A 268 -13.06 -17.84 -8.79
N ILE A 269 -12.19 -16.82 -8.87
CA ILE A 269 -11.11 -16.77 -9.86
C ILE A 269 -9.83 -17.29 -9.19
N PRO A 270 -9.22 -18.38 -9.68
CA PRO A 270 -7.99 -18.91 -9.11
C PRO A 270 -6.77 -18.19 -9.70
N LEU A 271 -5.83 -17.82 -8.84
CA LEU A 271 -4.55 -17.25 -9.22
C LEU A 271 -3.42 -18.05 -8.59
N GLY A 272 -2.46 -18.47 -9.40
CA GLY A 272 -1.23 -19.10 -8.95
C GLY A 272 -0.13 -18.06 -8.73
N ASN A 273 0.64 -18.21 -7.66
CA ASN A 273 1.82 -17.38 -7.42
C ASN A 273 2.92 -17.72 -8.46
N ASP A 274 3.53 -16.67 -9.04
CA ASP A 274 4.54 -16.83 -10.08
C ASP A 274 5.93 -17.16 -9.54
N GLY A 275 6.16 -16.96 -8.24
CA GLY A 275 7.42 -17.26 -7.59
C GLY A 275 8.46 -16.16 -7.64
N ASP A 276 8.03 -14.91 -7.88
CA ASP A 276 8.92 -13.78 -7.65
C ASP A 276 9.40 -13.76 -6.18
N PRO A 277 10.61 -13.25 -5.91
CA PRO A 277 11.21 -13.26 -4.57
C PRO A 277 10.34 -12.67 -3.46
N TYR A 278 9.34 -11.87 -3.82
CA TYR A 278 8.46 -11.18 -2.90
C TYR A 278 6.99 -11.61 -2.96
N ASN A 279 6.64 -12.63 -3.76
CA ASN A 279 5.27 -13.13 -3.96
C ASN A 279 4.28 -12.03 -4.41
N SER A 280 4.77 -11.06 -5.17
CA SER A 280 4.04 -9.90 -5.67
C SER A 280 3.35 -10.13 -7.01
N THR A 281 3.63 -11.24 -7.71
CA THR A 281 3.12 -11.53 -9.06
C THR A 281 2.32 -12.82 -9.11
N TRP A 282 1.19 -12.75 -9.80
CA TRP A 282 0.15 -13.78 -9.82
C TRP A 282 -0.40 -13.96 -11.23
N THR A 283 -0.67 -15.19 -11.64
CA THR A 283 -1.28 -15.49 -12.94
C THR A 283 -2.61 -16.21 -12.75
N VAL A 284 -3.64 -15.78 -13.47
CA VAL A 284 -4.95 -16.48 -13.49
C VAL A 284 -4.74 -17.90 -14.02
N ILE A 285 -5.33 -18.88 -13.35
CA ILE A 285 -5.34 -20.27 -13.82
C ILE A 285 -6.64 -20.46 -14.62
N GLU A 286 -6.51 -20.63 -15.95
CA GLU A 286 -7.65 -20.69 -16.88
C GLU A 286 -8.51 -21.94 -16.76
N ASP A 287 -7.97 -22.99 -16.17
CA ASP A 287 -8.67 -24.25 -16.00
C ASP A 287 -9.59 -24.16 -14.77
N ILE A 288 -10.71 -23.43 -14.97
CA ILE A 288 -11.68 -23.05 -13.94
C ILE A 288 -12.51 -24.25 -13.48
N ASP A 289 -12.59 -25.31 -14.29
CA ASP A 289 -13.27 -26.54 -13.89
C ASP A 289 -12.69 -27.08 -12.57
N TYR A 290 -11.40 -26.83 -12.30
CA TYR A 290 -10.71 -27.19 -11.05
C TYR A 290 -11.29 -26.59 -9.75
N LEU A 291 -12.12 -25.55 -9.84
CA LEU A 291 -12.69 -24.88 -8.65
C LEU A 291 -14.05 -25.41 -8.22
N LEU A 292 -14.68 -26.21 -9.07
CA LEU A 292 -15.91 -26.94 -8.79
C LEU A 292 -15.66 -28.44 -8.65
N THR A 293 -14.43 -28.89 -8.86
CA THR A 293 -14.07 -30.30 -8.92
C THR A 293 -13.70 -30.91 -7.56
N PRO A 294 -13.58 -32.24 -7.50
CA PRO A 294 -13.25 -32.97 -6.27
C PRO A 294 -11.96 -32.46 -5.60
N PRO A 295 -11.85 -32.63 -4.27
CA PRO A 295 -10.67 -32.22 -3.49
C PRO A 295 -9.29 -32.65 -4.04
N ASP A 296 -9.25 -33.71 -4.85
CA ASP A 296 -8.04 -34.27 -5.43
C ASP A 296 -7.38 -33.37 -6.48
N GLU A 297 -8.16 -32.70 -7.34
CA GLU A 297 -7.57 -31.85 -8.40
C GLU A 297 -6.98 -30.55 -7.84
N LEU A 298 -7.67 -29.94 -6.86
CA LEU A 298 -7.13 -28.79 -6.13
C LEU A 298 -5.83 -29.16 -5.39
N ARG A 299 -5.75 -30.37 -4.85
CA ARG A 299 -4.54 -30.89 -4.22
C ARG A 299 -3.38 -30.99 -5.21
N ASP A 300 -3.62 -31.55 -6.40
CA ASP A 300 -2.60 -31.68 -7.44
C ASP A 300 -2.08 -30.31 -7.89
N LYS A 301 -2.99 -29.33 -8.05
CA LYS A 301 -2.59 -27.96 -8.40
C LYS A 301 -1.79 -27.28 -7.30
N LEU A 302 -2.18 -27.44 -6.04
CA LEU A 302 -1.41 -26.94 -4.91
C LEU A 302 -0.03 -27.60 -4.83
N GLN A 303 0.07 -28.89 -5.15
CA GLN A 303 1.34 -29.60 -5.20
C GLN A 303 2.23 -29.11 -6.34
N GLU A 304 1.67 -28.85 -7.53
CA GLU A 304 2.38 -28.26 -8.66
C GLU A 304 2.95 -26.86 -8.30
N LEU A 305 2.12 -26.00 -7.70
CA LEU A 305 2.53 -24.67 -7.24
C LEU A 305 3.58 -24.75 -6.13
N LYS A 306 3.41 -25.68 -5.17
CA LYS A 306 4.40 -25.96 -4.13
C LYS A 306 5.73 -26.34 -4.77
N HIS A 307 5.72 -27.28 -5.72
CA HIS A 307 6.92 -27.64 -6.45
C HIS A 307 7.53 -26.42 -7.15
N LYS A 308 6.76 -25.62 -7.89
CA LYS A 308 7.24 -24.39 -8.56
C LYS A 308 7.90 -23.40 -7.61
N LEU A 309 7.27 -23.09 -6.47
CA LEU A 309 7.71 -22.03 -5.53
C LEU A 309 8.80 -22.45 -4.55
N PHE A 310 8.82 -23.74 -4.22
CA PHE A 310 9.76 -24.31 -3.26
C PHE A 310 10.83 -25.14 -3.93
N ARG A 311 10.95 -25.14 -5.27
CA ARG A 311 12.07 -25.79 -5.99
C ARG A 311 13.36 -25.44 -5.27
N PRO A 312 13.93 -26.37 -4.52
CA PRO A 312 15.22 -26.18 -3.92
C PRO A 312 16.16 -26.67 -4.98
N VAL A 313 16.62 -25.76 -5.82
CA VAL A 313 17.85 -26.03 -6.54
C VAL A 313 18.99 -25.67 -5.60
N ILE A 314 19.09 -26.37 -4.46
CA ILE A 314 20.37 -26.52 -3.79
C ILE A 314 21.03 -27.69 -4.50
N ILE A 315 21.46 -27.48 -5.74
CA ILE A 315 22.35 -28.46 -6.39
C ILE A 315 23.67 -28.29 -5.67
N ASN A 316 24.01 -29.25 -4.82
CA ASN A 316 25.38 -29.36 -4.38
C ASN A 316 26.20 -29.89 -5.55
N ILE A 317 26.76 -28.98 -6.36
CA ILE A 317 27.61 -29.32 -7.50
C ILE A 317 28.94 -29.97 -7.07
N THR A 318 29.27 -30.03 -5.78
CA THR A 318 30.47 -30.74 -5.31
C THR A 318 30.27 -32.24 -5.14
N GLU A 319 29.03 -32.74 -5.19
CA GLU A 319 28.73 -34.17 -5.09
C GLU A 319 28.43 -34.74 -6.48
N GLU A 320 29.32 -35.57 -7.00
CA GLU A 320 29.06 -36.34 -8.22
C GLU A 320 28.03 -37.44 -7.92
N GLY A 321 26.83 -37.36 -8.51
CA GLY A 321 25.84 -38.43 -8.38
C GLY A 321 24.38 -38.01 -8.62
N LYS A 322 23.46 -38.97 -8.43
CA LYS A 322 22.01 -38.73 -8.46
C LYS A 322 21.62 -37.83 -7.29
N TYR A 323 21.25 -36.59 -7.58
CA TYR A 323 20.74 -35.67 -6.58
C TYR A 323 19.33 -36.05 -6.16
N THR A 324 19.14 -36.35 -4.86
CA THR A 324 17.80 -36.48 -4.29
C THR A 324 17.44 -35.19 -3.60
N ASN A 325 16.48 -34.46 -4.17
CA ASN A 325 15.92 -33.28 -3.54
C ASN A 325 15.41 -33.66 -2.12
N PRO A 326 15.99 -33.09 -1.04
CA PRO A 326 15.61 -33.45 0.32
C PRO A 326 14.13 -33.14 0.63
N TYR A 327 13.52 -32.23 -0.13
CA TYR A 327 12.12 -31.86 -0.03
C TYR A 327 11.19 -32.83 -0.80
N CYS A 328 11.72 -33.67 -1.69
CA CYS A 328 10.97 -34.75 -2.33
C CYS A 328 10.92 -36.03 -1.47
N LYS A 329 11.86 -36.20 -0.53
CA LYS A 329 11.93 -37.39 0.33
C LYS A 329 10.76 -37.50 1.31
N SER A 330 10.25 -36.38 1.84
CA SER A 330 9.15 -36.39 2.82
C SER A 330 7.79 -36.69 2.19
N ASP A 331 7.62 -36.39 0.91
CA ASP A 331 6.30 -36.33 0.25
C ASP A 331 6.06 -37.50 -0.73
N GLY A 332 6.91 -38.53 -0.71
CA GLY A 332 6.71 -39.74 -1.54
C GLY A 332 6.81 -39.50 -3.06
N CYS A 333 7.49 -38.42 -3.49
CA CYS A 333 7.70 -38.14 -4.90
C CYS A 333 8.54 -39.27 -5.55
N LYS A 334 7.93 -40.08 -6.42
CA LYS A 334 8.59 -41.22 -7.08
C LYS A 334 9.53 -40.81 -8.22
N GLN A 335 9.57 -39.53 -8.62
CA GLN A 335 10.40 -39.06 -9.70
C GLN A 335 11.78 -38.62 -9.19
N GLN A 336 12.78 -39.49 -9.34
CA GLN A 336 14.19 -39.10 -9.29
C GLN A 336 14.52 -38.35 -10.57
N ILE A 337 14.77 -37.04 -10.47
CA ILE A 337 15.27 -36.27 -11.60
C ILE A 337 16.76 -36.55 -11.74
N THR A 338 17.14 -37.27 -12.79
CA THR A 338 18.54 -37.50 -13.12
C THR A 338 18.98 -36.41 -14.09
N TYR A 339 19.79 -35.47 -13.63
CA TYR A 339 20.45 -34.54 -14.55
C TYR A 339 21.73 -35.20 -15.07
N PRO A 340 21.95 -35.27 -16.40
CA PRO A 340 23.28 -35.55 -16.89
C PRO A 340 24.19 -34.40 -16.44
N VAL A 341 25.23 -34.73 -15.66
CA VAL A 341 26.29 -33.78 -15.33
C VAL A 341 27.00 -33.44 -16.64
N ARG A 342 26.57 -32.38 -17.32
CA ARG A 342 27.41 -31.72 -18.30
C ARG A 342 28.38 -30.87 -17.50
N THR A 343 29.65 -31.25 -17.54
CA THR A 343 30.80 -30.43 -17.18
C THR A 343 30.73 -29.13 -18.00
N GLY A 344 30.01 -28.15 -17.48
CA GLY A 344 29.79 -26.86 -18.11
C GLY A 344 29.37 -25.86 -17.06
N LEU A 345 30.28 -24.94 -16.73
CA LEU A 345 30.09 -23.83 -15.81
C LEU A 345 28.72 -23.15 -15.98
N LEU A 346 27.82 -23.36 -15.02
CA LEU A 346 26.62 -22.55 -14.86
C LEU A 346 26.95 -21.46 -13.83
N TYR A 347 27.09 -20.24 -14.32
CA TYR A 347 27.11 -19.04 -13.49
C TYR A 347 25.77 -18.93 -12.75
N VAL A 348 25.80 -19.14 -11.43
CA VAL A 348 24.75 -18.67 -10.53
C VAL A 348 24.94 -17.15 -10.43
N ARG A 349 23.97 -16.39 -10.93
CA ARG A 349 23.87 -14.96 -10.60
C ARG A 349 23.28 -14.87 -9.19
N ASP A 350 24.06 -14.28 -8.29
CA ASP A 350 23.64 -13.87 -6.95
C ASP A 350 22.43 -12.90 -6.97
#